data_AF-B7XC74-F1
#
_entry.id   AF-B7XC74-F1
#
_cell.length_a   1.000
_cell.length_b   1.000
_cell.length_c   1.000
_cell.angle_alpha   90.00
_cell.angle_beta   90.00
_cell.angle_gamma   90.00
#
_symmetry.space_group_name_H-M   'P 1'
#
loop_
_entity.id
_entity.type
_entity.pdbx_description
1 polymer ?
#
loop_
_entity_poly.entity_id
_entity_poly.type
_entity_poly.pdbx_seq_one_letter_code
_entity_poly.pdbx_strand_id
1 'polypeptide(L)'
;IEGMRMDLKKSRYKNFDELYLYCYYVAGTVGLMSVPVMGIAPESRASTESVYNGALALGIANQLTNILRDVGEDARRGRIYLPLDELAQYGLSEDDIFHGKVTDKWRSFMKNQIKRARMFFSEAEKGVTELSQASRWPVWASLLLYSQILDEIEANDYNNFTKRAYVSKMKKLMSLPMAYGKSLLMPVSLQQSGLAKV
;
A
#
# COMPACT_ATOMS: atom_id res chain seq x y z
N ILE A 1 -10.36 -7.66 -14.22
CA ILE A 1 -10.72 -9.05 -14.63
C ILE A 1 -9.49 -9.95 -14.66
N GLU A 2 -8.41 -9.57 -15.36
CA GLU A 2 -7.23 -10.43 -15.48
C GLU A 2 -6.59 -10.81 -14.13
N GLY A 3 -6.47 -9.87 -13.19
CA GLY A 3 -5.98 -10.17 -11.84
C GLY A 3 -6.81 -11.24 -11.11
N MET A 4 -8.13 -11.24 -11.27
CA MET A 4 -9.00 -12.28 -10.70
C MET A 4 -8.80 -13.65 -11.38
N ARG A 5 -8.43 -13.66 -12.67
CA ARG A 5 -8.07 -14.90 -13.37
C ARG A 5 -6.71 -15.43 -12.92
N MET A 6 -5.74 -14.54 -12.67
CA MET A 6 -4.46 -14.90 -12.09
C MET A 6 -4.64 -15.59 -10.75
N ASP A 7 -5.54 -15.09 -9.91
CA ASP A 7 -5.85 -15.70 -8.61
C ASP A 7 -6.31 -17.15 -8.70
N LEU A 8 -6.93 -17.57 -9.80
CA LEU A 8 -7.38 -18.96 -9.97
C LEU A 8 -6.25 -19.93 -10.29
N LYS A 9 -5.11 -19.44 -10.78
CA LYS A 9 -4.04 -20.28 -11.36
C LYS A 9 -2.67 -20.09 -10.73
N LYS A 10 -2.37 -18.89 -10.24
CA LYS A 10 -1.04 -18.49 -9.77
C LYS A 10 -1.04 -18.37 -8.25
N SER A 11 -0.14 -19.10 -7.61
CA SER A 11 0.02 -19.12 -6.14
C SER A 11 1.44 -18.75 -5.69
N ARG A 12 2.34 -18.46 -6.63
CA ARG A 12 3.76 -18.12 -6.43
C ARG A 12 4.19 -17.02 -7.38
N TYR A 13 5.10 -16.17 -6.93
CA TYR A 13 5.62 -15.03 -7.68
C TYR A 13 7.13 -15.07 -7.69
N LYS A 14 7.72 -15.16 -8.90
CA LYS A 14 9.16 -15.35 -9.06
C LYS A 14 9.94 -14.16 -8.50
N ASN A 15 9.45 -12.95 -8.77
CA ASN A 15 10.10 -11.69 -8.43
C ASN A 15 9.08 -10.59 -8.13
N PHE A 16 9.56 -9.42 -7.74
CA PHE A 16 8.70 -8.28 -7.44
C PHE A 16 7.94 -7.77 -8.67
N ASP A 17 8.48 -7.86 -9.89
CA ASP A 17 7.77 -7.40 -11.08
C ASP A 17 6.49 -8.20 -11.32
N GLU A 18 6.54 -9.52 -11.13
CA GLU A 18 5.34 -10.36 -11.20
C GLU A 18 4.33 -10.01 -10.11
N LEU A 19 4.81 -9.75 -8.89
CA LEU A 19 3.96 -9.34 -7.77
C LEU A 19 3.34 -7.97 -8.03
N TYR A 20 4.12 -7.02 -8.55
CA TYR A 20 3.68 -5.69 -8.91
C TYR A 20 2.59 -5.76 -9.97
N LEU A 21 2.76 -6.57 -11.02
CA LEU A 21 1.76 -6.75 -12.05
C LEU A 21 0.44 -7.32 -11.49
N TYR A 22 0.53 -8.25 -10.54
CA TYR A 22 -0.65 -8.71 -9.81
C TYR A 22 -1.32 -7.60 -9.02
N CYS A 23 -0.57 -6.85 -8.20
CA CYS A 23 -1.07 -5.70 -7.44
C CYS A 23 -1.70 -4.64 -8.36
N TYR A 24 -1.09 -4.39 -9.53
CA TYR A 24 -1.62 -3.50 -10.56
C TYR A 24 -3.01 -3.96 -10.98
N TYR A 25 -3.17 -5.23 -11.37
CA TYR A 25 -4.45 -5.73 -11.85
C TYR A 25 -5.54 -5.77 -10.79
N VAL A 26 -5.23 -6.15 -9.54
CA VAL A 26 -6.26 -6.36 -8.50
C VAL A 26 -6.60 -5.11 -7.69
N ALA A 27 -5.69 -4.13 -7.61
CA ALA A 27 -5.89 -2.93 -6.79
C ALA A 27 -5.48 -1.64 -7.49
N GLY A 28 -4.40 -1.66 -8.28
CA GLY A 28 -3.96 -0.49 -9.04
C GLY A 28 -5.02 0.00 -10.02
N THR A 29 -5.63 -0.91 -10.78
CA THR A 29 -6.73 -0.59 -11.70
C THR A 29 -7.95 0.00 -10.97
N VAL A 30 -8.25 -0.44 -9.75
CA VAL A 30 -9.32 0.13 -8.92
C VAL A 30 -9.01 1.58 -8.56
N GLY A 31 -7.76 1.87 -8.19
CA GLY A 31 -7.29 3.24 -7.97
C GLY A 31 -7.48 4.13 -9.19
N LEU A 32 -7.05 3.66 -10.38
CA LEU A 32 -7.21 4.39 -11.65
C LEU A 32 -8.68 4.66 -11.99
N MET A 33 -9.55 3.66 -11.85
CA MET A 33 -10.99 3.79 -12.10
C MET A 33 -11.69 4.73 -11.10
N SER A 34 -11.10 4.96 -9.93
CA SER A 34 -11.67 5.83 -8.90
C SER A 34 -11.39 7.32 -9.16
N VAL A 35 -10.34 7.66 -9.92
CA VAL A 35 -9.94 9.06 -10.14
C VAL A 35 -11.06 9.91 -10.75
N PRO A 36 -11.78 9.48 -11.81
CA PRO A 36 -12.90 10.27 -12.35
C PRO A 36 -14.03 10.53 -11.36
N VAL A 37 -14.26 9.61 -10.41
CA VAL A 37 -15.29 9.76 -9.37
C VAL A 37 -14.83 10.73 -8.29
N MET A 38 -13.57 10.62 -7.87
CA MET A 38 -13.00 11.50 -6.84
C MET A 38 -12.79 12.92 -7.37
N GLY A 39 -12.52 13.08 -8.66
CA GLY A 39 -12.24 14.34 -9.31
C GLY A 39 -10.86 14.91 -8.97
N ILE A 40 -10.34 15.74 -9.88
CA ILE A 40 -9.13 16.53 -9.69
C ILE A 40 -9.57 17.95 -9.35
N ALA A 41 -8.91 18.58 -8.39
CA ALA A 41 -9.26 19.93 -7.97
C ALA A 41 -9.12 20.93 -9.14
N PRO A 42 -10.10 21.83 -9.36
CA PRO A 42 -10.02 22.82 -10.44
C PRO A 42 -8.76 23.70 -10.39
N GLU A 43 -8.25 23.96 -9.19
CA GLU A 43 -7.05 24.75 -8.94
C GLU A 43 -5.74 23.95 -9.00
N SER A 44 -5.81 22.63 -9.18
CA SER A 44 -4.63 21.78 -9.33
C SER A 44 -3.85 22.16 -10.59
N ARG A 45 -2.52 22.26 -10.47
CA ARG A 45 -1.60 22.41 -11.62
C ARG A 45 -0.86 21.11 -11.95
N ALA A 46 -1.18 20.03 -11.26
CA ALA A 46 -0.59 18.73 -11.52
C ALA A 46 -1.09 18.19 -12.88
N SER A 47 -0.24 17.47 -13.60
CA SER A 47 -0.71 16.78 -14.80
C SER A 47 -1.69 15.68 -14.39
N THR A 48 -2.71 15.43 -15.22
CA THR A 48 -3.66 14.33 -14.98
C THR A 48 -2.92 13.00 -14.78
N GLU A 49 -1.89 12.74 -15.59
CA GLU A 49 -1.03 11.56 -15.46
C GLU A 49 -0.42 11.43 -14.06
N SER A 50 0.10 12.51 -13.48
CA SER A 50 0.69 12.47 -12.14
C SER A 50 -0.33 12.12 -11.05
N VAL A 51 -1.58 12.58 -11.18
CA VAL A 51 -2.66 12.22 -10.24
C VAL A 51 -3.04 10.76 -10.38
N TYR A 52 -3.13 10.25 -11.61
CA TYR A 52 -3.37 8.83 -11.88
C TYR A 52 -2.22 7.95 -11.36
N ASN A 53 -0.96 8.39 -11.48
CA ASN A 53 0.19 7.68 -10.90
C ASN A 53 0.10 7.62 -9.37
N GLY A 54 -0.35 8.69 -8.70
CA GLY A 54 -0.61 8.67 -7.26
C GLY A 54 -1.75 7.71 -6.88
N ALA A 55 -2.84 7.68 -7.65
CA ALA A 55 -3.94 6.75 -7.42
C ALA A 55 -3.52 5.28 -7.65
N LEU A 56 -2.71 5.02 -8.67
CA LEU A 56 -2.09 3.72 -8.91
C LEU A 56 -1.21 3.32 -7.72
N ALA A 57 -0.33 4.21 -7.28
CA ALA A 57 0.56 3.98 -6.14
C ALA A 57 -0.24 3.64 -4.86
N LEU A 58 -1.38 4.30 -4.62
CA LEU A 58 -2.25 3.98 -3.49
C LEU A 58 -2.83 2.57 -3.58
N GLY A 59 -3.29 2.18 -4.77
CA GLY A 59 -3.78 0.82 -5.02
C GLY A 59 -2.70 -0.25 -4.78
N ILE A 60 -1.49 -0.02 -5.29
CA ILE A 60 -0.34 -0.90 -5.07
C ILE A 60 0.00 -0.98 -3.58
N ALA A 61 0.11 0.16 -2.89
CA ALA A 61 0.43 0.22 -1.46
C ALA A 61 -0.58 -0.57 -0.62
N ASN A 62 -1.87 -0.38 -0.87
CA ASN A 62 -2.93 -1.10 -0.16
C ASN A 62 -2.84 -2.61 -0.39
N GLN A 63 -2.55 -3.06 -1.61
CA GLN A 63 -2.44 -4.48 -1.89
C GLN A 63 -1.18 -5.11 -1.31
N LEU A 64 -0.04 -4.41 -1.35
CA LEU A 64 1.16 -4.86 -0.65
C LEU A 64 0.91 -4.96 0.85
N THR A 65 0.21 -3.99 1.46
CA THR A 65 -0.20 -4.07 2.87
C THR A 65 -1.09 -5.28 3.15
N ASN A 66 -2.05 -5.59 2.27
CA ASN A 66 -2.88 -6.79 2.43
C ASN A 66 -2.03 -8.07 2.43
N ILE A 67 -1.14 -8.22 1.46
CA ILE A 67 -0.21 -9.36 1.34
C ILE A 67 0.65 -9.48 2.61
N LEU A 68 1.22 -8.37 3.09
CA LEU A 68 2.06 -8.38 4.29
C LEU A 68 1.28 -8.64 5.57
N ARG A 69 0.01 -8.25 5.66
CA ARG A 69 -0.84 -8.51 6.82
C ARG A 69 -1.30 -9.97 6.88
N ASP A 70 -1.55 -10.57 5.72
CA ASP A 70 -2.30 -11.83 5.59
C ASP A 70 -1.41 -13.05 5.27
N VAL A 71 -0.07 -12.94 5.38
CA VAL A 71 0.91 -13.99 5.05
C VAL A 71 0.53 -15.37 5.59
N GLY A 72 0.19 -15.48 6.89
CA GLY A 72 -0.17 -16.76 7.48
C GLY A 72 -1.50 -17.33 6.98
N GLU A 73 -2.47 -16.47 6.66
CA GLU A 73 -3.75 -16.88 6.09
C GLU A 73 -3.57 -17.40 4.66
N ASP A 74 -2.77 -16.69 3.87
CA ASP A 74 -2.42 -17.10 2.52
C ASP A 74 -1.64 -18.41 2.50
N ALA A 75 -0.67 -18.57 3.41
CA ALA A 75 0.11 -19.80 3.55
C ALA A 75 -0.78 -21.01 3.88
N ARG A 76 -1.75 -20.87 4.79
CA ARG A 76 -2.73 -21.94 5.10
C ARG A 76 -3.59 -22.34 3.88
N ARG A 77 -3.73 -21.44 2.90
CA ARG A 77 -4.44 -21.68 1.63
C ARG A 77 -3.49 -22.16 0.52
N GLY A 78 -2.23 -22.48 0.86
CA GLY A 78 -1.21 -22.92 -0.09
C GLY A 78 -0.68 -21.80 -0.99
N ARG A 79 -0.81 -20.52 -0.59
CA ARG A 79 -0.41 -19.35 -1.38
C ARG A 79 0.76 -18.61 -0.75
N ILE A 80 1.66 -18.12 -1.61
CA ILE A 80 2.76 -17.23 -1.22
C ILE A 80 2.83 -16.12 -2.27
N TYR A 81 2.35 -14.93 -1.90
CA TYR A 81 2.42 -13.74 -2.76
C TYR A 81 3.80 -13.08 -2.73
N LEU A 82 4.56 -13.32 -1.67
CA LEU A 82 5.89 -12.73 -1.46
C LEU A 82 6.86 -13.15 -2.59
N PRO A 83 7.73 -12.25 -3.07
CA PRO A 83 8.67 -12.58 -4.15
C PRO A 83 9.66 -13.66 -3.72
N LEU A 84 9.71 -14.77 -4.47
CA LEU A 84 10.53 -15.94 -4.12
C LEU A 84 12.03 -15.68 -4.22
N ASP A 85 12.47 -14.88 -5.19
CA ASP A 85 13.85 -14.46 -5.33
C ASP A 85 14.33 -13.62 -4.13
N GLU A 86 13.49 -12.72 -3.65
CA GLU A 86 13.78 -11.89 -2.48
C GLU A 86 13.76 -12.75 -1.22
N LEU A 87 12.81 -13.67 -1.04
CA LEU A 87 12.85 -14.62 0.07
C LEU A 87 14.19 -15.40 0.09
N ALA A 88 14.64 -15.88 -1.07
CA ALA A 88 15.90 -16.59 -1.21
C ALA A 88 17.12 -15.72 -0.84
N GLN A 89 17.11 -14.41 -1.15
CA GLN A 89 18.17 -13.47 -0.73
C GLN A 89 18.32 -13.36 0.80
N TYR A 90 17.24 -13.56 1.56
CA TYR A 90 17.29 -13.62 3.03
C TYR A 90 17.50 -15.05 3.56
N GLY A 91 17.69 -16.03 2.67
CA GLY A 91 17.82 -17.44 3.02
C GLY A 91 16.54 -18.01 3.65
N LEU A 92 15.38 -17.60 3.11
CA LEU A 92 14.05 -18.11 3.42
C LEU A 92 13.53 -18.94 2.24
N SER A 93 12.99 -20.11 2.55
CA SER A 93 12.33 -21.02 1.62
C SER A 93 10.81 -20.92 1.73
N GLU A 94 10.08 -21.53 0.80
CA GLU A 94 8.63 -21.68 0.93
C GLU A 94 8.24 -22.47 2.20
N ASP A 95 9.04 -23.47 2.56
CA ASP A 95 8.82 -24.29 3.74
C ASP A 95 8.92 -23.46 5.03
N ASP A 96 9.82 -22.47 5.08
CA ASP A 96 9.87 -21.51 6.20
C ASP A 96 8.57 -20.70 6.33
N ILE A 97 7.95 -20.33 5.20
CA ILE A 97 6.67 -19.60 5.16
C ILE A 97 5.53 -20.49 5.65
N PHE A 98 5.51 -21.77 5.25
CA PHE A 98 4.48 -22.72 5.70
C PHE A 98 4.62 -23.10 7.18
N HIS A 99 5.85 -23.22 7.68
CA HIS A 99 6.11 -23.44 9.10
C HIS A 99 5.81 -22.19 9.96
N GLY A 100 5.84 -21.00 9.37
CA GLY A 100 5.39 -19.76 10.01
C GLY A 100 6.23 -19.33 11.22
N LYS A 101 7.55 -19.61 11.20
CA LYS A 101 8.47 -19.22 12.28
C LYS A 101 9.01 -17.80 12.06
N VAL A 102 8.82 -16.94 13.07
CA VAL A 102 9.34 -15.56 13.07
C VAL A 102 10.83 -15.58 13.47
N THR A 103 11.69 -15.70 12.47
CA THR A 103 13.17 -15.66 12.62
C THR A 103 13.71 -14.25 12.35
N ASP A 104 14.99 -13.99 12.65
CA ASP A 104 15.61 -12.70 12.33
C ASP A 104 15.75 -12.45 10.83
N LYS A 105 15.89 -13.52 10.04
CA LYS A 105 15.82 -13.49 8.58
C LYS A 105 14.44 -12.99 8.12
N TRP A 106 13.38 -13.54 8.72
CA TRP A 106 12.00 -13.11 8.47
C TRP A 106 11.78 -11.63 8.81
N ARG A 107 12.20 -11.20 10.01
CA ARG A 107 12.10 -9.78 10.43
C ARG A 107 12.82 -8.86 9.44
N SER A 108 14.02 -9.23 9.00
CA SER A 108 14.80 -8.44 8.06
C SER A 108 14.16 -8.36 6.68
N PHE A 109 13.61 -9.48 6.17
CA PHE A 109 12.83 -9.51 4.93
C PHE A 109 11.59 -8.60 5.04
N MET A 110 10.81 -8.75 6.10
CA MET A 110 9.58 -7.97 6.32
C MET A 110 9.84 -6.47 6.43
N LYS A 111 10.91 -6.04 7.10
CA LYS A 111 11.32 -4.62 7.15
C LYS A 111 11.49 -4.03 5.76
N ASN A 112 12.12 -4.76 4.84
CA ASN A 112 12.32 -4.28 3.48
C ASN A 112 11.02 -4.26 2.65
N GLN A 113 10.14 -5.24 2.83
CA GLN A 113 8.82 -5.21 2.19
C GLN A 113 7.94 -4.06 2.71
N ILE A 114 7.96 -3.80 4.02
CA ILE A 114 7.24 -2.68 4.64
C ILE A 114 7.79 -1.34 4.15
N LYS A 115 9.12 -1.20 4.05
CA LYS A 115 9.76 -0.02 3.47
C LYS A 115 9.26 0.23 2.03
N ARG A 116 9.18 -0.81 1.21
CA ARG A 116 8.64 -0.73 -0.15
C ARG A 116 7.18 -0.27 -0.17
N ALA A 117 6.31 -0.84 0.67
CA ALA A 117 4.92 -0.42 0.75
C ALA A 117 4.79 1.06 1.17
N ARG A 118 5.60 1.50 2.15
CA ARG A 118 5.66 2.91 2.59
C ARG A 118 6.12 3.87 1.48
N MET A 119 7.04 3.44 0.61
CA MET A 119 7.41 4.23 -0.57
C MET A 119 6.21 4.48 -1.49
N PHE A 120 5.40 3.46 -1.77
CA PHE A 120 4.17 3.65 -2.56
C PHE A 120 3.13 4.51 -1.87
N PHE A 121 2.98 4.43 -0.55
CA PHE A 121 2.14 5.38 0.19
C PHE A 121 2.65 6.82 0.03
N SER A 122 3.97 7.05 0.15
CA SER A 122 4.56 8.38 -0.04
C SER A 122 4.32 8.95 -1.44
N GLU A 123 4.39 8.12 -2.49
CA GLU A 123 4.02 8.53 -3.84
C GLU A 123 2.52 8.82 -3.98
N ALA A 124 1.68 8.01 -3.33
CA ALA A 124 0.24 8.22 -3.31
C ALA A 124 -0.15 9.56 -2.67
N GLU A 125 0.50 9.95 -1.57
CA GLU A 125 0.25 11.21 -0.86
C GLU A 125 0.28 12.43 -1.81
N LYS A 126 1.22 12.44 -2.76
CA LYS A 126 1.34 13.50 -3.77
C LYS A 126 0.07 13.61 -4.61
N GLY A 127 -0.45 12.49 -5.11
CA GLY A 127 -1.68 12.47 -5.91
C GLY A 127 -2.94 12.80 -5.11
N VAL A 128 -3.02 12.36 -3.85
CA VAL A 128 -4.20 12.61 -2.98
C VAL A 128 -4.40 14.10 -2.74
N THR A 129 -3.33 14.89 -2.59
CA THR A 129 -3.43 16.35 -2.40
C THR A 129 -4.01 17.10 -3.60
N GLU A 130 -3.97 16.50 -4.79
CA GLU A 130 -4.43 17.12 -6.03
C GLU A 130 -5.91 16.80 -6.34
N LEU A 131 -6.54 15.91 -5.56
CA LEU A 131 -7.96 15.55 -5.73
C LEU A 131 -8.89 16.71 -5.36
N SER A 132 -10.14 16.65 -5.82
CA SER A 132 -11.18 17.58 -5.40
C SER A 132 -11.35 17.61 -3.88
N GLN A 133 -11.62 18.79 -3.31
CA GLN A 133 -11.67 19.01 -1.86
C GLN A 133 -12.61 18.03 -1.13
N ALA A 134 -13.79 17.75 -1.70
CA ALA A 134 -14.77 16.82 -1.13
C ALA A 134 -14.24 15.37 -0.99
N SER A 135 -13.27 15.00 -1.83
CA SER A 135 -12.71 13.64 -1.89
C SER A 135 -11.43 13.47 -1.09
N ARG A 136 -10.70 14.56 -0.79
CA ARG A 136 -9.40 14.49 -0.10
C ARG A 136 -9.49 13.83 1.27
N TRP A 137 -10.47 14.23 2.09
CA TRP A 137 -10.59 13.71 3.45
C TRP A 137 -10.79 12.18 3.53
N PRO A 138 -11.79 11.58 2.86
CA PRO A 138 -11.97 10.13 2.90
C PRO A 138 -10.77 9.37 2.31
N VAL A 139 -10.12 9.90 1.27
CA VAL A 139 -8.94 9.26 0.66
C VAL A 139 -7.73 9.33 1.61
N TRP A 140 -7.49 10.48 2.24
CA TRP A 140 -6.46 10.61 3.29
C TRP A 140 -6.73 9.70 4.48
N ALA A 141 -7.98 9.61 4.93
CA ALA A 141 -8.35 8.71 6.01
C ALA A 141 -8.06 7.25 5.62
N SER A 142 -8.46 6.82 4.42
CA SER A 142 -8.15 5.48 3.92
C SER A 142 -6.64 5.22 3.85
N LEU A 143 -5.87 6.16 3.30
CA LEU A 143 -4.41 6.06 3.17
C LEU A 143 -3.74 5.89 4.54
N LEU A 144 -4.05 6.76 5.50
CA LEU A 144 -3.44 6.74 6.83
C LEU A 144 -3.83 5.49 7.62
N LEU A 145 -5.09 5.04 7.51
CA LEU A 145 -5.53 3.82 8.18
C LEU A 145 -4.86 2.57 7.61
N TYR A 146 -4.66 2.52 6.28
CA TYR A 146 -3.97 1.40 5.65
C TYR A 146 -2.47 1.41 5.93
N SER A 147 -1.82 2.57 5.93
CA SER A 147 -0.39 2.66 6.26
C SER A 147 -0.11 2.24 7.70
N GLN A 148 -1.00 2.57 8.64
CA GLN A 148 -0.90 2.16 10.04
C GLN A 148 -0.97 0.64 10.27
N ILE A 149 -1.53 -0.14 9.34
CA ILE A 149 -1.47 -1.60 9.43
C ILE A 149 -0.01 -2.07 9.40
N LEU A 150 0.87 -1.40 8.66
CA LEU A 150 2.30 -1.72 8.63
C LEU A 150 2.94 -1.48 10.00
N ASP A 151 2.56 -0.40 10.69
CA ASP A 151 3.02 -0.12 12.06
C ASP A 151 2.56 -1.20 13.05
N GLU A 152 1.35 -1.75 12.86
CA GLU A 152 0.85 -2.88 13.68
C GLU A 152 1.60 -4.18 13.38
N ILE A 153 2.05 -4.40 12.14
CA ILE A 153 2.92 -5.55 11.81
C ILE A 153 4.26 -5.41 12.55
N GLU A 154 4.86 -4.22 12.53
CA GLU A 154 6.10 -3.94 13.27
C GLU A 154 5.92 -4.08 14.78
N ALA A 155 4.84 -3.54 15.34
CA ALA A 155 4.54 -3.59 16.78
C ALA A 155 4.30 -5.01 17.30
N ASN A 156 3.86 -5.92 16.43
CA ASN A 156 3.70 -7.34 16.73
C ASN A 156 4.95 -8.17 16.36
N ASP A 157 6.12 -7.53 16.28
CA ASP A 157 7.40 -8.17 15.97
C ASP A 157 7.34 -9.00 14.68
N TYR A 158 6.62 -8.49 13.67
CA TYR A 158 6.47 -9.09 12.35
C TYR A 158 5.81 -10.48 12.35
N ASN A 159 5.08 -10.84 13.42
CA ASN A 159 4.33 -12.09 13.50
C ASN A 159 2.96 -12.01 12.80
N ASN A 160 2.99 -11.94 11.48
CA ASN A 160 1.84 -12.02 10.57
C ASN A 160 1.50 -13.46 10.12
N PHE A 161 2.19 -14.47 10.67
CA PHE A 161 1.86 -15.88 10.48
C PHE A 161 0.67 -16.30 11.35
N THR A 162 0.69 -15.92 12.63
CA THR A 162 -0.34 -16.34 13.59
C THR A 162 -1.25 -15.21 14.05
N LYS A 163 -0.83 -13.95 13.91
CA LYS A 163 -1.60 -12.79 14.32
C LYS A 163 -1.81 -11.84 13.16
N ARG A 164 -3.06 -11.66 12.78
CA ARG A 164 -3.44 -10.68 11.75
C ARG A 164 -3.38 -9.27 12.33
N ALA A 165 -2.58 -8.40 11.73
CA ALA A 165 -2.44 -7.01 12.17
C ALA A 165 -3.71 -6.19 11.88
N TYR A 166 -4.16 -5.38 12.83
CA TYR A 166 -5.33 -4.50 12.68
C TYR A 166 -5.12 -3.19 13.42
N VAL A 167 -5.57 -2.09 12.83
CA VAL A 167 -5.60 -0.79 13.51
C VAL A 167 -6.76 -0.78 14.51
N SER A 168 -6.46 -0.49 15.79
CA SER A 168 -7.46 -0.45 16.86
C SER A 168 -8.51 0.64 16.62
N LYS A 169 -9.71 0.49 17.20
CA LYS A 169 -10.78 1.51 17.07
C LYS A 169 -10.32 2.89 17.52
N MET A 170 -9.52 2.97 18.58
CA MET A 170 -8.98 4.23 19.07
C MET A 170 -7.99 4.85 18.08
N LYS A 171 -7.03 4.08 17.56
CA LYS A 171 -6.11 4.56 16.52
C LYS A 171 -6.87 5.02 15.27
N LYS A 172 -7.92 4.30 14.86
CA LYS A 172 -8.78 4.72 13.75
C LYS A 172 -9.41 6.10 13.99
N LEU A 173 -9.98 6.32 15.17
CA LEU A 173 -10.60 7.59 15.54
C LEU A 173 -9.57 8.73 15.58
N MET A 174 -8.39 8.48 16.14
CA MET A 174 -7.29 9.46 16.21
C MET A 174 -6.73 9.84 14.83
N SER A 175 -6.83 8.95 13.85
CA SER A 175 -6.38 9.23 12.48
C SER A 175 -7.33 10.17 11.71
N LEU A 176 -8.60 10.30 12.10
CA LEU A 176 -9.57 11.12 11.37
C LEU A 176 -9.27 12.64 11.44
N PRO A 177 -8.95 13.23 12.61
CA PRO A 177 -8.53 14.63 12.68
C PRO A 177 -7.24 14.91 11.90
N MET A 178 -6.27 13.99 11.93
CA MET A 178 -5.04 14.11 11.18
C MET A 178 -5.30 14.06 9.66
N ALA A 179 -6.14 13.13 9.21
CA ALA A 179 -6.58 13.05 7.82
C ALA A 179 -7.30 14.33 7.38
N TYR A 180 -8.15 14.88 8.24
CA TYR A 180 -8.85 16.13 7.97
C TYR A 180 -7.86 17.29 7.83
N GLY A 181 -6.91 17.44 8.76
CA GLY A 181 -5.86 18.46 8.68
C GLY A 181 -5.05 18.37 7.37
N LYS A 182 -4.65 17.16 6.96
CA LYS A 182 -3.97 16.94 5.66
C LYS A 182 -4.87 17.27 4.46
N SER A 183 -6.18 17.04 4.55
CA SER A 183 -7.13 17.34 3.46
C SER A 183 -7.33 18.83 3.20
N LEU A 184 -7.07 19.68 4.20
CA LEU A 184 -7.14 21.13 4.10
C LEU A 184 -5.91 21.75 3.41
N LEU A 185 -4.82 20.99 3.25
CA LEU A 185 -3.64 21.48 2.56
C LEU A 185 -3.99 21.82 1.10
N MET A 186 -3.47 22.96 0.65
CA MET A 186 -3.54 23.31 -0.77
C MET A 186 -2.75 22.30 -1.61
N PRO A 187 -3.17 22.07 -2.87
CA PRO A 187 -2.44 21.22 -3.81
C PRO A 187 -0.93 21.47 -3.79
N VAL A 188 -0.14 20.39 -3.74
CA VAL A 188 1.33 20.46 -3.68
C VAL A 188 1.88 21.19 -4.92
N SER A 189 1.22 21.01 -6.06
CA SER A 189 1.52 21.72 -7.31
C SER A 189 1.49 23.25 -7.18
N LEU A 190 0.68 23.80 -6.27
CA LEU A 190 0.64 25.24 -6.00
C LEU A 190 1.77 25.69 -5.06
N GLN A 191 2.15 24.86 -4.09
CA GLN A 191 3.21 25.17 -3.12
C GLN A 191 4.60 25.26 -3.78
N GLN A 192 4.90 24.38 -4.75
CA GLN A 192 6.19 24.39 -5.45
C GLN A 192 6.36 25.60 -6.37
N SER A 193 5.28 26.21 -6.85
CA SER A 193 5.33 27.41 -7.70
C SER A 193 5.65 28.71 -6.94
N GLY A 194 5.51 28.72 -5.61
CA GLY A 194 5.87 29.85 -4.76
C GLY A 194 7.37 29.92 -4.42
N LEU A 195 8.07 28.78 -4.44
CA LEU A 195 9.50 28.69 -4.13
C LEU A 195 10.41 29.01 -5.32
N ALA A 196 9.89 28.96 -6.54
CA ALA A 196 10.63 29.30 -7.77
C ALA A 196 10.61 30.81 -8.09
N LYS A 197 10.15 31.67 -7.16
CA LYS A 197 10.04 33.13 -7.32
C LYS A 197 10.86 33.92 -6.30
N VAL A 198 11.98 33.38 -5.82
CA VAL A 198 12.97 34.12 -5.02
C VAL A 198 14.31 34.09 -5.73
#